data_AF-A0A9P6BW00-F1
#
_entry.id   AF-A0A9P6BW00-F1
#
_cell.length_a   1.000
_cell.length_b   1.000
_cell.length_c   1.000
_cell.angle_alpha   90.00
_cell.angle_beta   90.00
_cell.angle_gamma   90.00
#
_symmetry.space_group_name_H-M   'P 1'
#
loop_
_entity.id
_entity.type
_entity.pdbx_description
1 polymer ?
#
loop_
_entity_poly.entity_id
_entity_poly.type
_entity_poly.pdbx_seq_one_letter_code
_entity_poly.pdbx_strand_id
1 'polypeptide(L)' 'MINKDGIHPDDHKIEHIMNWLVPTSVKEVWQFLGLVCYLAAFLPQLAQFTQILNKLIPS' A
#
# COMPACT_ATOMS: atom_id res chain seq x y z
N MET A 1 7.84 15.81 -4.61
CA MET A 1 9.03 16.70 -4.62
C MET A 1 10.27 15.83 -4.50
N ILE A 2 11.35 16.13 -5.22
CA ILE A 2 12.63 15.40 -5.08
C ILE A 2 13.51 16.22 -4.16
N ASN A 3 13.76 15.67 -2.97
CA ASN A 3 14.64 16.25 -1.97
C ASN A 3 15.88 15.34 -1.89
N LYS A 4 16.96 15.84 -1.29
CA LYS A 4 18.31 15.22 -1.30
C LYS A 4 18.40 13.82 -0.67
N ASP A 5 17.34 13.33 0.00
CA ASP A 5 17.28 12.03 0.68
C ASP A 5 16.58 10.91 -0.11
N GLY A 6 16.25 11.16 -1.38
CA GLY A 6 15.59 10.17 -2.23
C GLY A 6 14.10 10.45 -2.38
N ILE A 7 13.51 9.76 -3.35
CA ILE A 7 12.12 9.93 -3.77
C ILE A 7 11.20 9.83 -2.54
N HIS A 8 10.50 10.90 -2.19
CA HIS A 8 9.46 10.83 -1.16
C HIS A 8 8.16 10.29 -1.77
N PRO A 9 7.44 9.40 -1.07
CA PRO A 9 6.10 9.03 -1.48
C PRO A 9 5.21 10.28 -1.57
N ASP A 10 4.36 10.34 -2.59
CA ASP A 10 3.43 11.45 -2.78
C ASP A 10 2.48 11.56 -1.58
N ASP A 11 2.48 12.72 -0.90
CA ASP A 11 1.67 12.98 0.29
C ASP A 11 0.17 12.74 0.05
N HIS A 12 -0.34 13.03 -1.15
CA HIS A 12 -1.72 12.74 -1.50
C HIS A 12 -2.00 11.24 -1.60
N LYS A 13 -1.03 10.45 -2.08
CA LYS A 13 -1.16 8.99 -2.11
C LYS A 13 -1.09 8.39 -0.71
N ILE A 14 -0.22 8.93 0.15
CA ILE A 14 -0.16 8.52 1.57
C ILE A 14 -1.49 8.83 2.24
N GLU A 15 -2.00 10.05 2.11
CA GLU A 15 -3.28 10.46 2.67
C GLU A 15 -4.43 9.57 2.19
N HIS A 16 -4.44 9.24 0.90
CA HIS A 16 -5.44 8.34 0.34
C HIS A 16 -5.38 6.92 0.92
N ILE A 17 -4.17 6.38 1.14
CA ILE A 17 -3.97 5.06 1.77
C ILE A 17 -4.38 5.10 3.25
N MET A 18 -4.05 6.19 3.96
CA MET A 18 -4.38 6.35 5.39
C MET A 18 -5.88 6.50 5.65
N ASN A 19 -6.61 7.13 4.72
CA ASN A 19 -8.06 7.29 4.80
C ASN A 19 -8.83 6.15 4.10
N TRP A 20 -8.14 5.10 3.66
CA TRP A 20 -8.78 4.00 2.93
C TRP A 20 -9.73 3.23 3.87
N LEU A 21 -10.98 3.09 3.45
CA LEU A 21 -11.98 2.33 4.21
C LEU A 21 -11.63 0.84 4.21
N VAL A 22 -11.96 0.13 5.30
CA VAL A 22 -11.68 -1.32 5.40
C VAL A 22 -12.28 -2.05 4.18
N PRO A 23 -11.43 -2.73 3.36
CA PRO A 23 -11.90 -3.44 2.18
C PRO A 23 -12.92 -4.52 2.55
N THR A 24 -14.03 -4.57 1.80
CA THR A 24 -15.11 -5.55 2.00
C THR A 24 -15.21 -6.56 0.85
N SER A 25 -14.48 -6.34 -0.25
CA SER A 25 -14.45 -7.22 -1.41
C SER A 25 -13.02 -7.58 -1.82
N VAL A 26 -12.86 -8.72 -2.49
CA VAL A 26 -11.58 -9.18 -3.06
C VAL A 26 -10.98 -8.13 -4.00
N LYS A 27 -11.84 -7.46 -4.79
CA LYS A 27 -11.43 -6.38 -5.69
C LYS A 27 -10.82 -5.21 -4.93
N GLU A 28 -11.44 -4.78 -3.84
CA GLU A 28 -10.92 -3.70 -3.00
C GLU A 28 -9.61 -4.07 -2.32
N VAL A 29 -9.47 -5.33 -1.85
CA VAL A 29 -8.21 -5.84 -1.30
C VAL A 29 -7.09 -5.75 -2.35
N TRP A 30 -7.40 -6.08 -3.60
CA TRP A 30 -6.44 -6.01 -4.70
C TRP A 30 -6.01 -4.57 -5.02
N GLN A 31 -6.98 -3.64 -5.04
CA GLN A 31 -6.71 -2.21 -5.24
C GLN A 31 -5.87 -1.62 -4.10
N PHE A 32 -6.22 -1.96 -2.86
CA PHE A 32 -5.47 -1.56 -1.68
C PHE A 32 -4.03 -2.08 -1.74
N LEU A 33 -3.84 -3.37 -2.03
CA LEU A 33 -2.50 -3.96 -2.16
C LEU A 33 -1.66 -3.29 -3.26
N GLY A 34 -2.25 -2.97 -4.41
CA GLY A 34 -1.56 -2.24 -5.47
C GLY A 34 -1.02 -0.88 -5.02
N LEU A 35 -1.78 -0.16 -4.19
CA LEU A 35 -1.37 1.13 -3.63
C LEU A 35 -0.38 0.99 -2.46
N VAL A 36 -0.56 0.01 -1.60
CA VAL A 36 0.33 -0.21 -0.45
C VAL A 36 1.70 -0.75 -0.90
N CYS A 37 1.75 -1.54 -1.98
CA CYS A 37 3.01 -1.98 -2.57
C CYS A 37 3.90 -0.81 -3.06
N TYR A 38 3.32 0.34 -3.42
CA TYR A 38 4.09 1.55 -3.71
C TYR A 38 4.88 2.04 -2.49
N LEU A 39 4.34 1.87 -1.28
CA LEU A 39 5.00 2.25 -0.04
C LEU A 39 6.02 1.21 0.45
N ALA A 40 6.00 -0.02 -0.07
CA ALA A 40 6.89 -1.10 0.38
C ALA A 40 8.38 -0.78 0.15
N ALA A 41 8.71 0.03 -0.85
CA ALA A 41 10.08 0.51 -1.09
C ALA A 41 10.61 1.43 0.02
N PHE A 42 9.70 2.06 0.79
CA PHE A 42 10.02 3.00 1.86
C PHE A 42 9.81 2.41 3.25
N LEU A 43 9.03 1.33 3.35
CA LEU A 43 8.66 0.65 4.59
C LEU A 43 8.97 -0.84 4.48
N PRO A 44 10.22 -1.27 4.70
CA PRO A 44 10.64 -2.66 4.47
C PRO A 44 9.86 -3.69 5.31
N GLN A 45 9.29 -3.28 6.44
CA GLN A 45 8.44 -4.16 7.27
C GLN A 45 7.00 -4.28 6.77
N LEU A 46 6.56 -3.42 5.85
CA LEU A 46 5.19 -3.39 5.32
C LEU A 46 4.82 -4.70 4.63
N ALA A 47 5.78 -5.31 3.93
CA ALA A 47 5.59 -6.60 3.26
C ALA A 47 5.15 -7.71 4.24
N GLN A 48 5.64 -7.69 5.48
CA GLN A 48 5.25 -8.66 6.50
C GLN A 48 3.78 -8.49 6.92
N PHE A 49 3.28 -7.25 6.96
CA PHE A 49 1.90 -6.96 7.32
C PHE A 49 0.92 -7.27 6.18
N THR A 50 1.32 -7.07 4.92
CA THR A 50 0.46 -7.31 3.76
C THR A 50 0.41 -8.77 3.31
N GLN A 51 1.36 -9.61 3.73
CA GLN A 51 1.40 -11.03 3.40
C GLN A 51 0.11 -11.80 3.73
N ILE A 52 -0.59 -11.43 4.81
CA ILE A 52 -1.85 -12.08 5.19
C ILE A 52 -2.95 -11.87 4.14
N LEU A 53 -2.92 -10.72 3.44
CA LEU A 53 -3.92 -10.34 2.45
C LEU A 53 -3.75 -11.11 1.13
N ASN A 54 -2.55 -11.61 0.83
CA ASN A 54 -2.31 -12.46 -0.35
C ASN A 54 -3.19 -13.73 -0.35
N LYS A 55 -3.59 -14.22 0.84
CA LYS A 55 -4.50 -15.37 0.98
C LYS A 55 -5.92 -15.08 0.53
N LEU A 56 -6.29 -13.81 0.40
CA LEU A 56 -7.61 -13.36 -0.03
C LEU A 56 -7.68 -13.13 -1.54
N ILE A 57 -6.57 -13.28 -2.25
CA ILE A 57 -6.47 -13.12 -3.69
C ILE A 57 -6.60 -14.51 -4.35
N PRO A 58 -7.55 -14.72 -5.27
CA PRO A 58 -7.64 -15.95 -6.04
C PRO A 58 -6.38 -16.14 -6.89
N SER A 59 -5.81 -17.36 -6.85
CA SER A 59 -4.66 -17.79 -7.66
C SER A 59 -5.00 -17.93 -9.14
#